data_AF-A0A9J6DYW9-F1
#
_entry.id   AF-A0A9J6DYW9-F1
#
_cell.length_a   1.000
_cell.length_b   1.000
_cell.length_c   1.000
_cell.angle_alpha   90.00
_cell.angle_beta   90.00
_cell.angle_gamma   90.00
#
_symmetry.space_group_name_H-M   'P 1'
#
loop_
_entity.id
_entity.type
_entity.pdbx_description
1 polymer ?
#
loop_
_entity_poly.entity_id
_entity_poly.type
_entity_poly.pdbx_seq_one_letter_code
_entity_poly.pdbx_strand_id
1 'polypeptide(L)'
;MGESGIAPTQGRSNRRVSRRYGFALGLVAFGKLPRSAASRCAAYLSLLSQVTGEPLGVQVEEAGRKAEPVLSYLDWASQPAATGLGNELQALRDRHSQLQKSIEQHLQGVREERAAQAAFEEKVASLREGLLEMERDIGAAPTCGDDEDQVQKNLQMLRERLSFLDREVRATSRSAHERYSERRQGVPEVVEQALASVELLSENVMAALEGKEREFKKARTARADYCEGSKALAAWLQKAQGILQRKGDSPEVTKENLVALNAEVPGVRRDAERRVVQSGNLVVECLGDTEQARSVRATIASLTDQLQQVESWIRERLSEVEDALEAWARFLQLHEAHKTWLDTKELAVAKRQPLNTLAVARQCLSQCQEVNRDMASGQGQLAEMSGLVQRIGRSCHVGPLLEKLDAAEERQRNLEGRLVQELALLQELVEEWEQCERKVRWTVVSRRLSLAGLLLVEAGKLTLFN
;
A
#
# COMPACT_ATOMS: atom_id res chain seq x y z
N MET A 1 56.95 5.34 -117.68
CA MET A 1 56.19 5.58 -118.92
C MET A 1 54.86 4.86 -118.75
N GLY A 2 53.67 5.44 -118.69
CA GLY A 2 53.14 6.79 -118.87
C GLY A 2 51.61 6.63 -118.79
N GLU A 3 50.94 7.53 -118.07
CA GLU A 3 49.54 8.01 -118.16
C GLU A 3 48.47 7.08 -118.79
N SER A 4 47.30 6.83 -118.20
CA SER A 4 46.32 7.80 -117.71
C SER A 4 45.13 7.03 -117.10
N GLY A 5 44.53 7.56 -116.03
CA GLY A 5 43.32 7.00 -115.43
C GLY A 5 42.67 8.00 -114.47
N ILE A 6 41.63 8.68 -114.95
CA ILE A 6 40.91 9.75 -114.26
C ILE A 6 39.79 9.15 -113.37
N ALA A 7 39.71 9.63 -112.13
CA ALA A 7 38.71 9.30 -111.10
C ALA A 7 37.35 10.00 -111.35
N PRO A 8 36.25 9.65 -110.61
CA PRO A 8 36.04 10.36 -109.33
C PRO A 8 35.36 9.56 -108.17
N THR A 9 35.86 9.87 -106.98
CA THR A 9 35.28 9.95 -105.62
C THR A 9 33.84 9.44 -105.34
N GLN A 10 33.76 8.40 -104.50
CA GLN A 10 32.62 8.10 -103.61
C GLN A 10 33.07 8.10 -102.14
N GLY A 11 32.22 8.63 -101.27
CA GLY A 11 32.06 8.14 -99.89
C GLY A 11 32.47 9.09 -98.77
N ARG A 12 31.47 9.74 -98.13
CA ARG A 12 31.22 9.67 -96.67
C ARG A 12 30.10 10.60 -96.23
N SER A 13 29.41 10.15 -95.17
CA SER A 13 28.50 10.87 -94.27
C SER A 13 27.00 10.88 -94.61
N ASN A 14 26.27 9.90 -94.07
CA ASN A 14 25.09 10.17 -93.23
C ASN A 14 24.61 8.89 -92.52
N ARG A 15 25.29 8.51 -91.44
CA ARG A 15 24.83 7.50 -90.46
C ARG A 15 24.97 8.07 -89.05
N ARG A 16 24.20 9.11 -88.70
CA ARG A 16 24.10 9.58 -87.30
C ARG A 16 22.69 9.98 -86.84
N VAL A 17 21.66 9.89 -87.69
CA VAL A 17 20.29 10.31 -87.30
C VAL A 17 19.42 9.16 -86.78
N SER A 18 19.69 7.90 -87.15
CA SER A 18 18.82 6.76 -86.75
C SER A 18 19.02 6.20 -85.33
N ARG A 19 19.99 6.67 -84.53
CA ARG A 19 20.25 6.10 -83.18
C ARG A 19 19.61 6.84 -82.01
N ARG A 20 19.13 8.08 -82.18
CA ARG A 20 18.48 8.83 -81.07
C ARG A 20 16.96 8.68 -81.02
N TYR A 21 16.30 8.39 -82.14
CA TYR A 21 14.83 8.22 -82.17
C TYR A 21 14.35 6.82 -81.78
N GLY A 22 15.20 5.79 -81.90
CA GLY A 22 14.87 4.42 -81.47
C GLY A 22 14.81 4.23 -79.95
N PHE A 23 15.41 5.13 -79.17
CA PHE A 23 15.44 5.01 -77.70
C PHE A 23 14.21 5.62 -77.03
N ALA A 24 13.60 6.65 -77.62
CA ALA A 24 12.40 7.29 -77.08
C ALA A 24 11.11 6.53 -77.43
N LEU A 25 11.00 6.00 -78.64
CA LEU A 25 9.85 5.18 -79.06
C LEU A 25 9.88 3.76 -78.46
N GLY A 26 11.05 3.24 -78.08
CA GLY A 26 11.18 1.95 -77.39
C GLY A 26 10.68 1.93 -75.94
N LEU A 27 10.58 3.10 -75.29
CA LEU A 27 10.10 3.23 -73.91
C LEU A 27 8.57 3.15 -73.77
N VAL A 28 7.83 3.40 -74.85
CA VAL A 28 6.37 3.25 -74.89
C VAL A 28 5.96 1.82 -75.27
N ALA A 29 6.80 1.11 -76.05
CA ALA A 29 6.54 -0.27 -76.48
C ALA A 29 6.98 -1.35 -75.47
N PHE A 30 7.88 -1.03 -74.54
CA PHE A 30 8.28 -1.92 -73.43
C PHE A 30 7.94 -1.25 -72.10
N GLY A 31 6.87 -1.73 -71.44
CA GLY A 31 6.30 -1.21 -70.19
C GLY A 31 7.29 -1.03 -69.03
N LYS A 32 8.06 0.05 -69.07
CA LYS A 32 8.88 0.57 -67.98
C LYS A 32 8.58 2.06 -67.79
N LEU A 33 7.34 2.34 -67.44
CA LEU A 33 7.02 3.61 -66.80
C LEU A 33 7.71 3.66 -65.42
N PRO A 34 8.26 4.82 -65.02
CA PRO A 34 8.94 4.96 -63.74
C PRO A 34 7.98 4.69 -62.57
N ARG A 35 8.52 4.17 -61.46
CA ARG A 35 7.72 3.58 -60.36
C ARG A 35 6.92 4.60 -59.55
N SER A 36 7.32 5.87 -59.49
CA SER A 36 6.59 6.90 -58.73
C SER A 36 5.57 7.65 -59.60
N ALA A 37 4.40 7.95 -59.05
CA ALA A 37 3.35 8.71 -59.74
C ALA A 37 3.84 10.08 -60.23
N ALA A 38 4.76 10.73 -59.49
CA ALA A 38 5.39 11.99 -59.90
C ALA A 38 6.24 11.83 -61.18
N SER A 39 6.99 10.73 -61.28
CA SER A 39 7.80 10.43 -62.45
C SER A 39 6.94 9.98 -63.64
N ARG A 40 5.82 9.28 -63.38
CA ARG A 40 4.79 8.98 -64.41
C ARG A 40 4.15 10.25 -64.95
N CYS A 41 3.74 11.19 -64.09
CA CYS A 41 3.22 12.50 -64.52
C CYS A 41 4.22 13.24 -65.42
N ALA A 42 5.51 13.28 -65.05
CA ALA A 42 6.54 13.94 -65.84
C ALA A 42 6.75 13.25 -67.21
N ALA A 43 6.73 11.91 -67.24
CA ALA A 43 6.83 11.13 -68.46
C ALA A 43 5.63 11.37 -69.40
N TYR A 44 4.41 11.39 -68.86
CA TYR A 44 3.21 11.66 -69.65
C TYR A 44 3.12 13.13 -70.12
N LEU A 45 3.59 14.10 -69.34
CA LEU A 45 3.69 15.50 -69.77
C LEU A 45 4.70 15.67 -70.91
N SER A 46 5.82 14.94 -70.85
CA SER A 46 6.82 14.88 -71.93
C SER A 46 6.27 14.20 -73.19
N LEU A 47 5.49 13.11 -73.03
CA LEU A 47 4.79 12.46 -74.13
C LEU A 47 3.72 13.36 -74.75
N LEU A 48 2.96 14.08 -73.93
CA LEU A 48 1.96 15.03 -74.42
C LEU A 48 2.63 16.14 -75.23
N SER A 49 3.73 16.73 -74.74
CA SER A 49 4.46 17.76 -75.49
C SER A 49 5.07 17.24 -76.80
N GLN A 50 5.50 15.97 -76.82
CA GLN A 50 5.97 15.32 -78.05
C GLN A 50 4.84 15.04 -79.04
N VAL A 51 3.62 14.78 -78.57
CA VAL A 51 2.45 14.52 -79.44
C VAL A 51 1.82 15.82 -79.95
N THR A 52 1.84 16.90 -79.15
CA THR A 52 1.23 18.18 -79.50
C THR A 52 2.19 19.20 -80.11
N GLY A 53 3.50 19.12 -79.84
CA GLY A 53 4.43 20.24 -80.04
C GLY A 53 5.48 20.11 -81.14
N GLU A 54 6.25 19.01 -81.23
CA GLU A 54 7.56 19.11 -81.92
C GLU A 54 7.93 18.09 -83.02
N PRO A 55 7.34 16.88 -83.12
CA PRO A 55 7.44 16.13 -84.37
C PRO A 55 6.10 15.65 -84.91
N LEU A 56 5.24 15.03 -84.10
CA LEU A 56 4.09 14.26 -84.60
C LEU A 56 2.89 15.13 -85.00
N GLY A 57 2.48 16.09 -84.17
CA GLY A 57 1.39 17.01 -84.52
C GLY A 57 1.71 17.84 -85.76
N VAL A 58 2.93 18.38 -85.84
CA VAL A 58 3.41 19.14 -87.00
C VAL A 58 3.56 18.25 -88.24
N GLN A 59 4.04 17.00 -88.10
CA GLN A 59 4.14 16.06 -89.22
C GLN A 59 2.78 15.58 -89.74
N VAL A 60 1.76 15.44 -88.88
CA VAL A 60 0.40 15.07 -89.30
C VAL A 60 -0.27 16.24 -90.03
N GLU A 61 -0.11 17.47 -89.52
CA GLU A 61 -0.56 18.71 -90.19
C GLU A 61 0.19 18.96 -91.51
N GLU A 62 1.52 18.77 -91.54
CA GLU A 62 2.33 18.89 -92.75
C GLU A 62 2.04 17.80 -93.78
N ALA A 63 1.81 16.55 -93.35
CA ALA A 63 1.41 15.46 -94.24
C ALA A 63 0.03 15.75 -94.85
N GLY A 64 -0.90 16.34 -94.09
CA GLY A 64 -2.16 16.87 -94.60
C GLY A 64 -1.93 17.95 -95.66
N ARG A 65 -1.14 18.99 -95.36
CA ARG A 65 -0.83 20.09 -96.30
C ARG A 65 -0.11 19.63 -97.57
N LYS A 66 0.83 18.68 -97.45
CA LYS A 66 1.61 18.15 -98.59
C LYS A 66 0.79 17.19 -99.45
N ALA A 67 -0.20 16.52 -98.87
CA ALA A 67 -1.11 15.64 -99.61
C ALA A 67 -2.27 16.40 -100.27
N GLU A 68 -2.59 17.61 -99.84
CA GLU A 68 -3.71 18.42 -100.36
C GLU A 68 -3.64 18.70 -101.88
N PRO A 69 -2.49 19.08 -102.47
CA PRO A 69 -2.36 19.22 -103.93
C PRO A 69 -2.46 17.88 -104.66
N VAL A 70 -1.94 16.80 -104.06
CA VAL A 70 -1.97 15.44 -104.63
C VAL A 70 -3.39 14.89 -104.62
N LEU A 71 -4.15 15.15 -103.57
CA LEU A 71 -5.59 14.83 -103.48
C LEU A 71 -6.39 15.60 -104.54
N SER A 72 -6.14 16.90 -104.73
CA SER A 72 -6.82 17.68 -105.77
C SER A 72 -6.53 17.20 -107.20
N TYR A 73 -5.31 16.72 -107.46
CA TYR A 73 -4.93 16.14 -108.76
C TYR A 73 -5.51 14.73 -108.96
N LEU A 74 -5.46 13.89 -107.92
CA LEU A 74 -6.05 12.55 -107.96
C LEU A 74 -7.57 12.58 -108.02
N ASP A 75 -8.23 13.60 -107.46
CA ASP A 75 -9.69 13.75 -107.55
C ASP A 75 -10.13 14.01 -108.99
N TRP A 76 -9.29 14.70 -109.78
CA TRP A 76 -9.47 14.90 -111.21
C TRP A 76 -9.07 13.67 -112.06
N ALA A 77 -8.02 12.93 -111.68
CA ALA A 77 -7.47 11.83 -112.48
C ALA A 77 -8.04 10.43 -112.16
N SER A 78 -8.37 10.16 -110.89
CA SER A 78 -8.88 8.87 -110.39
C SER A 78 -9.52 9.04 -108.99
N GLN A 79 -10.84 9.25 -108.99
CA GLN A 79 -11.67 9.41 -107.79
C GLN A 79 -11.51 8.29 -106.73
N PRO A 80 -11.32 7.00 -107.09
CA PRO A 80 -11.06 5.93 -106.12
C PRO A 80 -9.72 6.06 -105.37
N ALA A 81 -8.68 6.63 -106.02
CA ALA A 81 -7.37 6.81 -105.41
C ALA A 81 -7.34 8.05 -104.48
N ALA A 82 -8.05 9.12 -104.86
CA ALA A 82 -8.23 10.31 -104.02
C ALA A 82 -9.01 10.01 -102.74
N THR A 83 -10.09 9.23 -102.85
CA THR A 83 -10.89 8.79 -101.70
C THR A 83 -10.10 7.83 -100.80
N GLY A 84 -9.30 6.92 -101.36
CA GLY A 84 -8.39 6.05 -100.60
C GLY A 84 -7.37 6.82 -99.75
N LEU A 85 -6.62 7.75 -100.36
CA LEU A 85 -5.61 8.57 -99.67
C LEU A 85 -6.25 9.54 -98.66
N GLY A 86 -7.42 10.10 -98.98
CA GLY A 86 -8.20 10.94 -98.05
C GLY A 86 -8.66 10.17 -96.81
N ASN A 87 -9.14 8.94 -96.99
CA ASN A 87 -9.52 8.05 -95.89
C ASN A 87 -8.32 7.66 -95.01
N GLU A 88 -7.15 7.42 -95.60
CA GLU A 88 -5.91 7.13 -94.84
C GLU A 88 -5.42 8.34 -94.03
N LEU A 89 -5.47 9.55 -94.61
CA LEU A 89 -5.13 10.78 -93.89
C LEU A 89 -6.12 11.08 -92.76
N GLN A 90 -7.41 10.87 -93.01
CA GLN A 90 -8.42 11.03 -91.98
C GLN A 90 -8.24 9.98 -90.87
N ALA A 91 -7.96 8.71 -91.21
CA ALA A 91 -7.65 7.68 -90.23
C ALA A 91 -6.38 8.00 -89.41
N LEU A 92 -5.36 8.62 -90.03
CA LEU A 92 -4.15 9.06 -89.33
C LEU A 92 -4.45 10.20 -88.35
N ARG A 93 -5.26 11.18 -88.75
CA ARG A 93 -5.72 12.29 -87.92
C ARG A 93 -6.61 11.80 -86.77
N ASP A 94 -7.51 10.86 -87.03
CA ASP A 94 -8.37 10.24 -86.04
C ASP A 94 -7.54 9.46 -85.00
N ARG A 95 -6.55 8.68 -85.44
CA ARG A 95 -5.62 7.97 -84.55
C ARG A 95 -4.78 8.93 -83.69
N HIS A 96 -4.30 10.04 -84.26
CA HIS A 96 -3.58 11.07 -83.51
C HIS A 96 -4.48 11.72 -82.45
N SER A 97 -5.71 12.07 -82.82
CA SER A 97 -6.70 12.64 -81.87
C SER A 97 -7.10 11.66 -80.77
N GLN A 98 -7.23 10.37 -81.08
CA GLN A 98 -7.51 9.30 -80.11
C GLN A 98 -6.32 9.11 -79.16
N LEU A 99 -5.09 9.13 -79.68
CA LEU A 99 -3.89 9.05 -78.88
C LEU A 99 -3.76 10.25 -77.93
N GLN A 100 -4.04 11.45 -78.43
CA GLN A 100 -4.03 12.66 -77.61
C GLN A 100 -5.06 12.56 -76.48
N LYS A 101 -6.33 12.22 -76.79
CA LYS A 101 -7.38 12.02 -75.79
C LYS A 101 -7.00 10.94 -74.77
N SER A 102 -6.39 9.84 -75.22
CA SER A 102 -5.93 8.76 -74.34
C SER A 102 -4.82 9.23 -73.39
N ILE A 103 -3.81 9.97 -73.89
CA ILE A 103 -2.74 10.50 -73.05
C ILE A 103 -3.28 11.53 -72.05
N GLU A 104 -4.21 12.39 -72.46
CA GLU A 104 -4.87 13.36 -71.58
C GLU A 104 -5.67 12.66 -70.47
N GLN A 105 -6.43 11.62 -70.80
CA GLN A 105 -7.15 10.80 -69.82
C GLN A 105 -6.20 10.09 -68.84
N HIS A 106 -5.10 9.51 -69.34
CA HIS A 106 -4.08 8.90 -68.47
C HIS A 106 -3.38 9.94 -67.59
N LEU A 107 -3.08 11.13 -68.11
CA LEU A 107 -2.51 12.23 -67.31
C LEU A 107 -3.43 12.64 -66.18
N GLN A 108 -4.73 12.78 -66.47
CA GLN A 108 -5.72 13.15 -65.47
C GLN A 108 -5.81 12.08 -64.38
N GLY A 109 -5.87 10.80 -64.74
CA GLY A 109 -5.86 9.70 -63.78
C GLY A 109 -4.60 9.68 -62.89
N VAL A 110 -3.40 9.90 -63.45
CA VAL A 110 -2.15 9.93 -62.67
C VAL A 110 -2.08 11.18 -61.77
N ARG A 111 -2.65 12.31 -62.19
CA ARG A 111 -2.76 13.52 -61.34
C ARG A 111 -3.67 13.27 -60.13
N GLU A 112 -4.80 12.61 -60.33
CA GLU A 112 -5.73 12.24 -59.26
C GLU A 112 -5.13 11.20 -58.30
N GLU A 113 -4.36 10.24 -58.81
CA GLU A 113 -3.56 9.33 -57.99
C GLU A 113 -2.56 10.08 -57.12
N ARG A 114 -1.82 11.02 -57.71
CA ARG A 114 -0.81 11.79 -57.00
C ARG A 114 -1.43 12.70 -55.93
N ALA A 115 -2.52 13.38 -56.25
CA ALA A 115 -3.22 14.25 -55.30
C ALA A 115 -3.72 13.47 -54.08
N ALA A 116 -4.26 12.28 -54.31
CA ALA A 116 -4.73 11.45 -53.22
C ALA A 116 -3.64 10.77 -52.41
N GLN A 117 -2.53 10.37 -53.06
CA GLN A 117 -1.37 9.86 -52.35
C GLN A 117 -0.82 10.94 -51.40
N ALA A 118 -0.76 12.19 -51.86
CA ALA A 118 -0.37 13.33 -51.02
C ALA A 118 -1.35 13.54 -49.84
N ALA A 119 -2.66 13.50 -50.09
CA ALA A 119 -3.67 13.62 -49.03
C ALA A 119 -3.59 12.46 -48.01
N PHE A 120 -3.29 11.24 -48.48
CA PHE A 120 -3.05 10.08 -47.62
C PHE A 120 -1.79 10.26 -46.75
N GLU A 121 -0.68 10.68 -47.35
CA GLU A 121 0.59 10.94 -46.64
C GLU A 121 0.42 12.04 -45.58
N GLU A 122 -0.31 13.11 -45.90
CA GLU A 122 -0.64 14.19 -44.96
C GLU A 122 -1.51 13.67 -43.79
N LYS A 123 -2.54 12.87 -44.08
CA LYS A 123 -3.38 12.29 -43.03
C LYS A 123 -2.59 11.35 -42.14
N VAL A 124 -1.74 10.49 -42.71
CA VAL A 124 -0.84 9.60 -41.96
C VAL A 124 0.14 10.39 -41.08
N ALA A 125 0.72 11.48 -41.61
CA ALA A 125 1.60 12.35 -40.83
C ALA A 125 0.88 12.99 -39.64
N SER A 126 -0.32 13.55 -39.87
CA SER A 126 -1.14 14.14 -38.79
C SER A 126 -1.53 13.14 -37.70
N LEU A 127 -1.85 11.89 -38.09
CA LEU A 127 -2.16 10.82 -37.14
C LEU A 127 -0.94 10.40 -36.32
N ARG A 128 0.24 10.31 -36.96
CA ARG A 128 1.49 10.03 -36.25
C ARG A 128 1.82 11.12 -35.23
N GLU A 129 1.71 12.39 -35.62
CA GLU A 129 1.95 13.52 -34.72
C GLU A 129 0.98 13.50 -33.54
N GLY A 130 -0.32 13.30 -33.78
CA GLY A 130 -1.32 13.20 -32.73
C GLY A 130 -1.09 12.03 -31.78
N LEU A 131 -0.66 10.86 -32.28
CA LEU A 131 -0.35 9.70 -31.45
C LEU A 131 0.92 9.92 -30.60
N LEU A 132 1.96 10.55 -31.16
CA LEU A 132 3.19 10.89 -30.42
C LEU A 132 2.94 11.95 -29.35
N GLU A 133 2.07 12.92 -29.62
CA GLU A 133 1.61 13.89 -28.63
C GLU A 133 0.88 13.19 -27.49
N MET A 134 -0.04 12.27 -27.81
CA MET A 134 -0.74 11.45 -26.81
C MET A 134 0.22 10.60 -25.98
N GLU A 135 1.24 10.00 -26.60
CA GLU A 135 2.27 9.24 -25.89
C GLU A 135 2.99 10.09 -24.85
N ARG A 136 3.35 11.33 -25.22
CA ARG A 136 3.95 12.30 -24.28
C ARG A 136 2.98 12.71 -23.17
N ASP A 137 1.73 12.99 -23.50
CA ASP A 137 0.70 13.38 -22.54
C ASP A 137 0.44 12.25 -21.52
N ILE A 138 0.39 11.00 -21.98
CA ILE A 138 0.27 9.80 -21.13
C ILE A 138 1.49 9.63 -20.23
N GLY A 139 2.70 9.84 -20.78
CA GLY A 139 3.94 9.78 -20.00
C GLY A 139 4.04 10.86 -18.93
N ALA A 140 3.53 12.06 -19.21
CA ALA A 140 3.51 13.19 -18.29
C ALA A 140 2.35 13.16 -17.27
N ALA A 141 1.33 12.34 -17.51
CA ALA A 141 0.17 12.23 -16.63
C ALA A 141 0.61 11.73 -15.23
N PRO A 142 0.29 12.47 -14.15
CA PRO A 142 0.65 12.05 -12.81
C PRO A 142 -0.11 10.79 -12.42
N THR A 143 0.60 9.81 -11.85
CA THR A 143 0.01 8.57 -11.31
C THR A 143 -0.59 8.79 -9.92
N CYS A 144 -0.06 9.75 -9.18
CA CYS A 144 -0.55 10.22 -7.89
C CYS A 144 -0.61 11.76 -7.88
N GLY A 145 -1.70 12.30 -7.36
CA GLY A 145 -1.88 13.73 -7.15
C GLY A 145 -2.73 14.00 -5.92
N ASP A 146 -2.79 15.28 -5.52
CA ASP A 146 -3.59 15.72 -4.37
C ASP A 146 -5.09 15.46 -4.58
N ASP A 147 -5.56 15.60 -5.82
CA ASP A 147 -6.94 15.38 -6.24
C ASP A 147 -7.06 14.15 -7.15
N GLU A 148 -7.53 13.04 -6.60
CA GLU A 148 -7.75 11.78 -7.33
C GLU A 148 -8.81 11.92 -8.42
N ASP A 149 -9.83 12.74 -8.21
CA ASP A 149 -10.91 12.93 -9.16
C ASP A 149 -10.41 13.70 -10.38
N GLN A 150 -9.51 14.66 -10.19
CA GLN A 150 -8.89 15.39 -11.30
C GLN A 150 -7.98 14.47 -12.13
N VAL A 151 -7.18 13.61 -11.50
CA VAL A 151 -6.34 12.63 -12.22
C VAL A 151 -7.20 11.64 -12.99
N GLN A 152 -8.29 11.14 -12.39
CA GLN A 152 -9.23 10.24 -13.06
C GLN A 152 -9.89 10.91 -14.28
N LYS A 153 -10.34 12.17 -14.16
CA LYS A 153 -10.91 12.94 -15.28
C LYS A 153 -9.89 13.12 -16.40
N ASN A 154 -8.65 13.46 -16.07
CA ASN A 154 -7.59 13.63 -17.06
C ASN A 154 -7.31 12.33 -17.84
N LEU A 155 -7.21 11.19 -17.16
CA LEU A 155 -7.05 9.88 -17.81
C LEU A 155 -8.25 9.53 -18.69
N GLN A 156 -9.47 9.87 -18.27
CA GLN A 156 -10.67 9.66 -19.07
C GLN A 156 -10.67 10.52 -20.35
N MET A 157 -10.28 11.80 -20.26
CA MET A 157 -10.14 12.66 -21.44
C MET A 157 -9.09 12.12 -22.41
N LEU A 158 -7.94 11.65 -21.90
CA LEU A 158 -6.91 11.02 -22.73
C LEU A 158 -7.43 9.76 -23.43
N ARG A 159 -8.23 8.94 -22.74
CA ARG A 159 -8.89 7.76 -23.31
C ARG A 159 -9.85 8.12 -24.44
N GLU A 160 -10.66 9.14 -24.24
CA GLU A 160 -11.62 9.61 -25.25
C GLU A 160 -10.88 10.13 -26.49
N ARG A 161 -9.84 10.95 -26.31
CA ARG A 161 -8.99 11.48 -27.39
C ARG A 161 -8.26 10.36 -28.15
N LEU A 162 -7.71 9.36 -27.44
CA LEU A 162 -7.08 8.21 -28.07
C LEU A 162 -8.07 7.34 -28.84
N SER A 163 -9.29 7.15 -28.31
CA SER A 163 -10.34 6.40 -29.01
C SER A 163 -10.78 7.08 -30.31
N PHE A 164 -10.72 8.41 -30.36
CA PHE A 164 -10.98 9.17 -31.57
C PHE A 164 -9.86 8.94 -32.61
N LEU A 165 -8.60 9.07 -32.19
CA LEU A 165 -7.45 8.82 -33.07
C LEU A 165 -7.43 7.37 -33.58
N ASP A 166 -7.68 6.37 -32.75
CA ASP A 166 -7.74 4.95 -33.18
C ASP A 166 -8.84 4.73 -34.23
N ARG A 167 -10.01 5.37 -34.08
CA ARG A 167 -11.07 5.33 -35.09
C ARG A 167 -10.62 5.98 -36.40
N GLU A 168 -9.90 7.10 -36.34
CA GLU A 168 -9.35 7.75 -37.53
C GLU A 168 -8.26 6.89 -38.21
N VAL A 169 -7.40 6.22 -37.45
CA VAL A 169 -6.39 5.28 -37.96
C VAL A 169 -7.09 4.13 -38.72
N ARG A 170 -8.09 3.49 -38.09
CA ARG A 170 -8.88 2.42 -38.72
C ARG A 170 -9.68 2.90 -39.93
N ALA A 171 -10.19 4.13 -39.90
CA ALA A 171 -10.90 4.73 -41.04
C ALA A 171 -9.94 4.98 -42.21
N THR A 172 -8.75 5.52 -41.92
CA THR A 172 -7.71 5.79 -42.92
C THR A 172 -7.22 4.49 -43.55
N SER A 173 -6.97 3.45 -42.74
CA SER A 173 -6.62 2.10 -43.19
C SER A 173 -7.70 1.51 -44.11
N ARG A 174 -8.98 1.53 -43.71
CA ARG A 174 -10.09 1.06 -44.54
C ARG A 174 -10.20 1.82 -45.86
N SER A 175 -10.16 3.15 -45.80
CA SER A 175 -10.28 4.01 -47.00
C SER A 175 -9.14 3.77 -48.00
N ALA A 176 -7.92 3.51 -47.52
CA ALA A 176 -6.78 3.17 -48.36
C ALA A 176 -6.98 1.82 -49.07
N HIS A 177 -7.38 0.79 -48.33
CA HIS A 177 -7.64 -0.55 -48.88
C HIS A 177 -8.80 -0.54 -49.89
N GLU A 178 -9.91 0.14 -49.58
CA GLU A 178 -11.06 0.32 -50.49
C GLU A 178 -10.64 0.98 -51.80
N ARG A 179 -9.87 2.07 -51.71
CA ARG A 179 -9.41 2.82 -52.89
C ARG A 179 -8.56 1.97 -53.86
N TYR A 180 -7.63 1.17 -53.34
CA TYR A 180 -6.80 0.30 -54.19
C TYR A 180 -7.61 -0.88 -54.74
N SER A 181 -8.54 -1.42 -53.95
CA SER A 181 -9.47 -2.48 -54.36
C SER A 181 -10.38 -2.04 -55.51
N GLU A 182 -11.01 -0.86 -55.42
CA GLU A 182 -11.88 -0.30 -56.47
C GLU A 182 -11.17 -0.15 -57.81
N ARG A 183 -9.87 0.17 -57.78
CA ARG A 183 -9.01 0.32 -58.96
C ARG A 183 -8.46 -1.00 -59.48
N ARG A 184 -8.77 -2.13 -58.83
CA ARG A 184 -8.20 -3.47 -59.08
C ARG A 184 -6.66 -3.46 -59.06
N GLN A 185 -6.07 -2.59 -58.24
CA GLN A 185 -4.63 -2.49 -58.03
C GLN A 185 -4.28 -3.07 -56.65
N GLY A 186 -3.12 -3.72 -56.53
CA GLY A 186 -2.59 -4.08 -55.21
C GLY A 186 -2.21 -2.82 -54.44
N VAL A 187 -2.36 -2.84 -53.11
CA VAL A 187 -1.89 -1.75 -52.25
C VAL A 187 -0.36 -1.65 -52.40
N PRO A 188 0.21 -0.47 -52.65
CA PRO A 188 1.65 -0.31 -52.71
C PRO A 188 2.30 -0.62 -51.36
N GLU A 189 3.42 -1.34 -51.38
CA GLU A 189 4.17 -1.71 -50.16
C GLU A 189 4.48 -0.51 -49.26
N VAL A 190 4.77 0.67 -49.83
CA VAL A 190 5.02 1.91 -49.08
C VAL A 190 3.80 2.36 -48.28
N VAL A 191 2.59 2.17 -48.83
CA VAL A 191 1.33 2.50 -48.18
C VAL A 191 1.02 1.49 -47.08
N GLU A 192 1.21 0.20 -47.35
CA GLU A 192 1.06 -0.86 -46.33
C GLU A 192 2.00 -0.65 -45.15
N GLN A 193 3.28 -0.36 -45.41
CA GLN A 193 4.27 -0.06 -44.36
C GLN A 193 3.89 1.19 -43.55
N ALA A 194 3.40 2.25 -44.23
CA ALA A 194 2.93 3.45 -43.56
C ALA A 194 1.72 3.17 -42.65
N LEU A 195 0.72 2.44 -43.13
CA LEU A 195 -0.45 2.03 -42.32
C LEU A 195 -0.04 1.18 -41.13
N ALA A 196 0.73 0.10 -41.38
CA ALA A 196 1.18 -0.81 -40.34
C ALA A 196 1.94 -0.08 -39.22
N SER A 197 2.78 0.90 -39.58
CA SER A 197 3.51 1.69 -38.58
C SER A 197 2.60 2.57 -37.72
N VAL A 198 1.52 3.15 -38.27
CA VAL A 198 0.58 3.99 -37.51
C VAL A 198 -0.34 3.12 -36.66
N GLU A 199 -0.78 1.98 -37.18
CA GLU A 199 -1.55 0.99 -36.43
C GLU A 199 -0.74 0.50 -35.23
N LEU A 200 0.54 0.15 -35.42
CA LEU A 200 1.44 -0.23 -34.34
C LEU A 200 1.65 0.89 -33.31
N LEU A 201 1.81 2.15 -33.76
CA LEU A 201 1.89 3.29 -32.84
C LEU A 201 0.60 3.45 -32.04
N SER A 202 -0.57 3.32 -32.67
CA SER A 202 -1.88 3.37 -32.00
C SER A 202 -1.97 2.31 -30.90
N GLU A 203 -1.60 1.07 -31.21
CA GLU A 203 -1.58 -0.05 -30.26
C GLU A 203 -0.63 0.19 -29.09
N ASN A 204 0.58 0.69 -29.36
CA ASN A 204 1.56 1.01 -28.32
C ASN A 204 1.05 2.11 -27.37
N VAL A 205 0.46 3.18 -27.93
CA VAL A 205 -0.10 4.29 -27.14
C VAL A 205 -1.31 3.83 -26.32
N MET A 206 -2.16 2.94 -26.87
CA MET A 206 -3.24 2.30 -26.11
C MET A 206 -2.70 1.46 -24.95
N ALA A 207 -1.67 0.65 -25.18
CA ALA A 207 -1.05 -0.15 -24.13
C ALA A 207 -0.42 0.73 -23.04
N ALA A 208 0.22 1.85 -23.41
CA ALA A 208 0.77 2.82 -22.47
C ALA A 208 -0.33 3.45 -21.59
N LEU A 209 -1.46 3.84 -22.18
CA LEU A 209 -2.60 4.38 -21.45
C LEU A 209 -3.19 3.35 -20.47
N GLU A 210 -3.40 2.11 -20.92
CA GLU A 210 -3.89 1.04 -20.04
C GLU A 210 -2.92 0.76 -18.89
N GLY A 211 -1.61 0.80 -19.15
CA GLY A 211 -0.57 0.72 -18.13
C GLY A 211 -0.74 1.82 -17.08
N LYS A 212 -0.88 3.07 -17.52
CA LYS A 212 -1.10 4.23 -16.64
C LYS A 212 -2.40 4.14 -15.84
N GLU A 213 -3.50 3.69 -16.44
CA GLU A 213 -4.76 3.48 -15.73
C GLU A 213 -4.64 2.39 -14.64
N ARG A 214 -3.87 1.32 -14.90
CA ARG A 214 -3.60 0.28 -13.89
C ARG A 214 -2.73 0.80 -12.75
N GLU A 215 -1.69 1.58 -13.05
CA GLU A 215 -0.86 2.26 -12.06
C GLU A 215 -1.70 3.16 -11.14
N PHE A 216 -2.55 4.01 -11.73
CA PHE A 216 -3.46 4.89 -10.99
C PHE A 216 -4.42 4.11 -10.08
N LYS A 217 -5.06 3.04 -10.60
CA LYS A 217 -5.97 2.18 -9.79
C LYS A 217 -5.24 1.53 -8.62
N LYS A 218 -4.02 1.04 -8.84
CA LYS A 218 -3.18 0.45 -7.80
C LYS A 218 -2.84 1.49 -6.72
N ALA A 219 -2.40 2.68 -7.14
CA ALA A 219 -2.05 3.77 -6.24
C ALA A 219 -3.24 4.24 -5.39
N ARG A 220 -4.42 4.40 -6.03
CA ARG A 220 -5.68 4.73 -5.35
C ARG A 220 -6.08 3.69 -4.30
N THR A 221 -6.01 2.41 -4.66
CA THR A 221 -6.32 1.32 -3.72
C THR A 221 -5.35 1.31 -2.54
N ALA A 222 -4.05 1.48 -2.81
CA ALA A 222 -3.04 1.58 -1.76
C ALA A 222 -3.27 2.78 -0.83
N ARG A 223 -3.68 3.93 -1.36
CA ARG A 223 -3.99 5.12 -0.54
C ARG A 223 -5.22 4.91 0.33
N ALA A 224 -6.29 4.31 -0.21
CA ALA A 224 -7.46 3.96 0.57
C ALA A 224 -7.13 2.97 1.70
N ASP A 225 -6.42 1.88 1.38
CA ASP A 225 -5.97 0.89 2.36
C ASP A 225 -5.09 1.49 3.45
N TYR A 226 -4.15 2.37 3.07
CA TYR A 226 -3.29 3.09 4.01
C TYR A 226 -4.09 4.03 4.92
N CYS A 227 -5.02 4.81 4.37
CA CYS A 227 -5.84 5.72 5.15
C CYS A 227 -6.76 4.98 6.13
N GLU A 228 -7.39 3.88 5.70
CA GLU A 228 -8.21 3.06 6.59
C GLU A 228 -7.37 2.31 7.63
N GLY A 229 -6.26 1.71 7.18
CA GLY A 229 -5.34 0.95 8.03
C GLY A 229 -4.70 1.80 9.12
N SER A 230 -4.23 3.01 8.78
CA SER A 230 -3.64 3.93 9.76
C SER A 230 -4.64 4.40 10.82
N LYS A 231 -5.88 4.71 10.40
CA LYS A 231 -6.97 5.05 11.34
C LYS A 231 -7.33 3.89 12.24
N ALA A 232 -7.47 2.68 11.67
CA ALA A 232 -7.82 1.48 12.44
C ALA A 232 -6.72 1.12 13.45
N LEU A 233 -5.45 1.17 13.03
CA LEU A 233 -4.32 0.92 13.91
C LEU A 233 -4.23 1.96 15.02
N ALA A 234 -4.37 3.26 14.70
CA ALA A 234 -4.37 4.32 15.70
C ALA A 234 -5.50 4.15 16.73
N ALA A 235 -6.71 3.82 16.26
CA ALA A 235 -7.85 3.55 17.15
C ALA A 235 -7.61 2.35 18.06
N TRP A 236 -7.04 1.26 17.51
CA TRP A 236 -6.68 0.09 18.30
C TRP A 236 -5.59 0.41 19.33
N LEU A 237 -4.56 1.17 18.97
CA LEU A 237 -3.51 1.61 19.90
C LEU A 237 -4.08 2.42 21.06
N GLN A 238 -5.00 3.35 20.78
CA GLN A 238 -5.69 4.11 21.83
C GLN A 238 -6.55 3.20 22.74
N LYS A 239 -7.29 2.25 22.17
CA LYS A 239 -8.04 1.24 22.94
C LYS A 239 -7.10 0.42 23.84
N ALA A 240 -5.99 -0.07 23.29
CA ALA A 240 -5.01 -0.89 23.98
C ALA A 240 -4.36 -0.13 25.14
N GLN A 241 -3.94 1.11 24.92
CA GLN A 241 -3.42 1.99 25.97
C GLN A 241 -4.44 2.24 27.08
N GLY A 242 -5.71 2.47 26.71
CA GLY A 242 -6.79 2.63 27.67
C GLY A 242 -7.03 1.38 28.54
N ILE A 243 -6.89 0.18 27.97
CA ILE A 243 -6.98 -1.08 28.72
C ILE A 243 -5.76 -1.24 29.64
N LEU A 244 -4.54 -0.96 29.16
CA LEU A 244 -3.30 -1.07 29.93
C LEU A 244 -3.26 -0.14 31.15
N GLN A 245 -3.82 1.07 31.03
CA GLN A 245 -3.84 2.07 32.11
C GLN A 245 -4.92 1.79 33.17
N ARG A 246 -5.95 1.00 32.86
CA ARG A 246 -7.02 0.69 33.82
C ARG A 246 -6.50 -0.28 34.88
N LYS A 247 -6.68 0.09 36.15
CA LYS A 247 -6.56 -0.85 37.27
C LYS A 247 -7.90 -1.58 37.40
N GLY A 248 -7.89 -2.90 37.37
CA GLY A 248 -9.08 -3.69 37.65
C GLY A 248 -9.36 -3.79 39.14
N ASP A 249 -10.60 -4.14 39.47
CA ASP A 249 -11.03 -4.42 40.85
C ASP A 249 -10.38 -5.70 41.40
N SER A 250 -10.05 -6.65 40.52
CA SER A 250 -9.29 -7.85 40.86
C SER A 250 -8.18 -8.14 39.83
N PRO A 251 -7.11 -8.85 40.26
CA PRO A 251 -6.06 -9.30 39.34
C PRO A 251 -6.58 -10.27 38.26
N GLU A 252 -7.60 -11.09 38.57
CA GLU A 252 -8.19 -12.05 37.63
C GLU A 252 -8.85 -11.35 36.45
N VAL A 253 -9.72 -10.37 36.72
CA VAL A 253 -10.39 -9.58 35.68
C VAL A 253 -9.37 -8.81 34.83
N THR A 254 -8.32 -8.28 35.48
CA THR A 254 -7.24 -7.60 34.75
C THR A 254 -6.50 -8.57 33.83
N LYS A 255 -6.23 -9.81 34.28
CA LYS A 255 -5.58 -10.85 33.47
C LYS A 255 -6.42 -11.23 32.26
N GLU A 256 -7.72 -11.45 32.43
CA GLU A 256 -8.63 -11.80 31.33
C GLU A 256 -8.62 -10.74 30.21
N ASN A 257 -8.73 -9.46 30.59
CA ASN A 257 -8.69 -8.35 29.64
C ASN A 257 -7.35 -8.28 28.89
N LEU A 258 -6.22 -8.48 29.59
CA LEU A 258 -4.89 -8.46 28.98
C LEU A 258 -4.63 -9.67 28.07
N VAL A 259 -5.13 -10.85 28.43
CA VAL A 259 -5.06 -12.05 27.58
C VAL A 259 -5.86 -11.85 26.30
N ALA A 260 -7.08 -11.30 26.41
CA ALA A 260 -7.90 -10.96 25.24
C ALA A 260 -7.19 -9.94 24.34
N LEU A 261 -6.62 -8.88 24.93
CA LEU A 261 -5.85 -7.88 24.18
C LEU A 261 -4.61 -8.49 23.50
N ASN A 262 -3.88 -9.36 24.20
CA ASN A 262 -2.71 -10.04 23.65
C ASN A 262 -3.08 -11.00 22.50
N ALA A 263 -4.28 -11.58 22.52
CA ALA A 263 -4.78 -12.42 21.43
C ALA A 263 -5.13 -11.60 20.16
N GLU A 264 -5.49 -10.32 20.29
CA GLU A 264 -5.75 -9.43 19.13
C GLU A 264 -4.45 -9.05 18.39
N VAL A 265 -3.32 -8.97 19.10
CA VAL A 265 -2.02 -8.49 18.60
C VAL A 265 -1.58 -9.13 17.27
N PRO A 266 -1.57 -10.47 17.09
CA PRO A 266 -1.09 -11.08 15.85
C PRO A 266 -1.96 -10.75 14.62
N GLY A 267 -3.26 -10.48 14.84
CA GLY A 267 -4.16 -10.03 13.78
C GLY A 267 -3.85 -8.59 13.39
N VAL A 268 -3.80 -7.70 14.39
CA VAL A 268 -3.51 -6.28 14.20
C VAL A 268 -2.15 -6.06 13.55
N ARG A 269 -1.11 -6.80 13.97
CA ARG A 269 0.22 -6.73 13.38
C ARG A 269 0.21 -7.09 11.89
N ARG A 270 -0.46 -8.19 11.51
CA ARG A 270 -0.57 -8.59 10.09
C ARG A 270 -1.35 -7.57 9.27
N ASP A 271 -2.41 -7.01 9.83
CA ASP A 271 -3.18 -5.97 9.16
C ASP A 271 -2.40 -4.65 9.04
N ALA A 272 -1.63 -4.27 10.04
CA ALA A 272 -0.72 -3.13 10.01
C ALA A 272 0.37 -3.30 8.94
N GLU A 273 0.99 -4.48 8.87
CA GLU A 273 2.02 -4.77 7.87
C GLU A 273 1.46 -4.68 6.45
N ARG A 274 0.28 -5.27 6.20
CA ARG A 274 -0.38 -5.21 4.88
C ARG A 274 -0.87 -3.81 4.53
N ARG A 275 -1.67 -3.19 5.41
CA ARG A 275 -2.41 -1.95 5.08
C ARG A 275 -1.63 -0.68 5.37
N VAL A 276 -0.80 -0.65 6.40
CA VAL A 276 -0.04 0.55 6.78
C VAL A 276 1.34 0.53 6.13
N VAL A 277 2.10 -0.55 6.31
CA VAL A 277 3.48 -0.60 5.82
C VAL A 277 3.54 -0.82 4.31
N GLN A 278 2.97 -1.91 3.79
CA GLN A 278 3.05 -2.20 2.35
C GLN A 278 2.30 -1.16 1.51
N SER A 279 1.03 -0.88 1.81
CA SER A 279 0.28 0.12 1.06
C SER A 279 0.85 1.54 1.23
N GLY A 280 1.32 1.89 2.43
CA GLY A 280 1.98 3.17 2.67
C GLY A 280 3.28 3.35 1.88
N ASN A 281 4.10 2.29 1.76
CA ASN A 281 5.29 2.31 0.92
C ASN A 281 4.96 2.46 -0.57
N LEU A 282 3.90 1.80 -1.06
CA LEU A 282 3.41 2.02 -2.43
C LEU A 282 2.98 3.48 -2.66
N VAL A 283 2.30 4.09 -1.69
CA VAL A 283 1.92 5.52 -1.76
C VAL A 283 3.17 6.40 -1.81
N VAL A 284 4.18 6.11 -0.98
CA VAL A 284 5.46 6.83 -0.97
C VAL A 284 6.19 6.72 -2.31
N GLU A 285 6.24 5.51 -2.89
CA GLU A 285 6.83 5.29 -4.22
C GLU A 285 6.13 6.11 -5.29
N CYS A 286 4.79 6.19 -5.24
CA CYS A 286 4.02 6.97 -6.20
C CYS A 286 4.19 8.50 -6.01
N LEU A 287 4.39 8.95 -4.77
CA LEU A 287 4.57 10.37 -4.43
C LEU A 287 6.00 10.88 -4.64
N GLY A 288 7.00 10.00 -4.77
CA GLY A 288 8.40 10.37 -4.92
C GLY A 288 8.99 11.08 -3.69
N ASP A 289 9.85 12.08 -3.90
CA ASP A 289 10.51 12.85 -2.83
C ASP A 289 9.74 14.15 -2.49
N THR A 290 8.49 13.98 -2.07
CA THR A 290 7.62 15.08 -1.64
C THR A 290 7.51 15.15 -0.12
N GLU A 291 7.14 16.31 0.42
CA GLU A 291 6.84 16.46 1.86
C GLU A 291 5.76 15.48 2.34
N GLN A 292 4.76 15.22 1.49
CA GLN A 292 3.71 14.23 1.79
C GLN A 292 4.28 12.82 1.92
N ALA A 293 5.19 12.42 1.03
CA ALA A 293 5.86 11.12 1.14
C ALA A 293 6.66 11.00 2.44
N ARG A 294 7.34 12.07 2.87
CA ARG A 294 8.06 12.08 4.15
C ARG A 294 7.12 11.99 5.35
N SER A 295 5.99 12.71 5.31
CA SER A 295 4.94 12.63 6.33
C SER A 295 4.34 11.21 6.45
N VAL A 296 4.07 10.56 5.32
CA VAL A 296 3.60 9.15 5.28
C VAL A 296 4.65 8.22 5.90
N ARG A 297 5.93 8.32 5.52
CA ARG A 297 7.01 7.50 6.12
C ARG A 297 7.11 7.71 7.63
N ALA A 298 7.07 8.96 8.09
CA ALA A 298 7.13 9.28 9.51
C ALA A 298 5.94 8.69 10.27
N THR A 299 4.74 8.73 9.68
CA THR A 299 3.53 8.16 10.27
C THR A 299 3.63 6.63 10.36
N ILE A 300 4.11 5.96 9.31
CA ILE A 300 4.34 4.50 9.30
C ILE A 300 5.31 4.11 10.41
N ALA A 301 6.44 4.80 10.51
CA ALA A 301 7.43 4.54 11.55
C ALA A 301 6.83 4.72 12.95
N SER A 302 6.18 5.86 13.19
CA SER A 302 5.57 6.18 14.49
C SER A 302 4.53 5.14 14.92
N LEU A 303 3.61 4.74 14.02
CA LEU A 303 2.59 3.74 14.34
C LEU A 303 3.18 2.35 14.57
N THR A 304 4.23 2.00 13.83
CA THR A 304 4.93 0.70 13.99
C THR A 304 5.66 0.63 15.32
N ASP A 305 6.34 1.71 15.71
CA ASP A 305 7.03 1.81 16.99
C ASP A 305 6.05 1.77 18.17
N GLN A 306 4.93 2.50 18.06
CA GLN A 306 3.86 2.46 19.07
C GLN A 306 3.25 1.06 19.21
N LEU A 307 3.07 0.33 18.11
CA LEU A 307 2.60 -1.06 18.15
C LEU A 307 3.58 -1.95 18.91
N GLN A 308 4.88 -1.87 18.60
CA GLN A 308 5.91 -2.64 19.31
C GLN A 308 5.96 -2.29 20.80
N GLN A 309 5.82 -1.01 21.14
CA GLN A 309 5.80 -0.54 22.52
C GLN A 309 4.57 -1.04 23.30
N VAL A 310 3.38 -1.01 22.69
CA VAL A 310 2.17 -1.56 23.30
C VAL A 310 2.31 -3.07 23.51
N GLU A 311 2.90 -3.80 22.57
CA GLU A 311 3.17 -5.23 22.74
C GLU A 311 4.16 -5.54 23.87
N SER A 312 5.18 -4.71 24.10
CA SER A 312 6.05 -4.87 25.27
C SER A 312 5.32 -4.58 26.57
N TRP A 313 4.51 -3.51 26.61
CA TRP A 313 3.72 -3.16 27.79
C TRP A 313 2.68 -4.22 28.14
N ILE A 314 2.05 -4.86 27.15
CA ILE A 314 1.13 -5.98 27.41
C ILE A 314 1.85 -7.12 28.11
N ARG A 315 3.06 -7.49 27.65
CA ARG A 315 3.85 -8.57 28.25
C ARG A 315 4.32 -8.24 29.66
N GLU A 316 4.84 -7.03 29.87
CA GLU A 316 5.24 -6.53 31.19
C GLU A 316 4.05 -6.55 32.14
N ARG A 317 2.91 -6.01 31.70
CA ARG A 317 1.71 -5.92 32.53
C ARG A 317 1.11 -7.28 32.86
N LEU A 318 1.16 -8.25 31.94
CA LEU A 318 0.76 -9.63 32.22
C LEU A 318 1.61 -10.23 33.34
N SER A 319 2.93 -10.05 33.28
CA SER A 319 3.84 -10.53 34.34
C SER A 319 3.53 -9.86 35.69
N GLU A 320 3.28 -8.55 35.72
CA GLU A 320 2.91 -7.84 36.95
C GLU A 320 1.58 -8.32 37.55
N VAL A 321 0.62 -8.70 36.70
CA VAL A 321 -0.68 -9.22 37.15
C VAL A 321 -0.55 -10.65 37.66
N GLU A 322 0.32 -11.48 37.08
CA GLU A 322 0.62 -12.82 37.60
C GLU A 322 1.26 -12.75 39.00
N ASP A 323 2.23 -11.87 39.18
CA ASP A 323 2.81 -11.56 40.48
C ASP A 323 1.76 -11.11 41.50
N ALA A 324 0.79 -10.30 41.07
CA ALA A 324 -0.29 -9.82 41.93
C ALA A 324 -1.31 -10.92 42.26
N LEU A 325 -1.58 -11.85 41.35
CA LEU A 325 -2.42 -13.03 41.61
C LEU A 325 -1.81 -13.92 42.69
N GLU A 326 -0.49 -14.17 42.61
CA GLU A 326 0.21 -14.93 43.65
C GLU A 326 0.17 -14.22 45.00
N ALA A 327 0.45 -12.90 45.01
CA ALA A 327 0.39 -12.09 46.22
C ALA A 327 -1.04 -12.06 46.82
N TRP A 328 -2.06 -11.98 45.97
CA TRP A 328 -3.46 -12.01 46.37
C TRP A 328 -3.85 -13.35 47.02
N ALA A 329 -3.47 -14.47 46.40
CA ALA A 329 -3.71 -15.80 46.96
C ALA A 329 -3.01 -15.97 48.32
N ARG A 330 -1.75 -15.53 48.44
CA ARG A 330 -1.02 -15.56 49.71
C ARG A 330 -1.66 -14.67 50.78
N PHE A 331 -2.15 -13.49 50.41
CA PHE A 331 -2.86 -12.61 51.34
C PHE A 331 -4.11 -13.29 51.90
N LEU A 332 -4.93 -13.90 51.05
CA LEU A 332 -6.15 -14.59 51.49
C LEU A 332 -5.83 -15.77 52.41
N GLN A 333 -4.77 -16.54 52.10
CA GLN A 333 -4.31 -17.64 52.96
C GLN A 333 -3.83 -17.14 54.32
N LEU A 334 -3.01 -16.09 54.36
CA LEU A 334 -2.53 -15.48 55.60
C LEU A 334 -3.66 -14.87 56.42
N HIS A 335 -4.63 -14.22 55.78
CA HIS A 335 -5.79 -13.65 56.44
C HIS A 335 -6.62 -14.74 57.16
N GLU A 336 -6.90 -15.87 56.50
CA GLU A 336 -7.62 -16.97 57.15
C GLU A 336 -6.79 -17.63 58.27
N ALA A 337 -5.47 -17.79 58.07
CA ALA A 337 -4.57 -18.28 59.11
C ALA A 337 -4.52 -17.33 60.33
N HIS A 338 -4.48 -16.03 60.09
CA HIS A 338 -4.47 -15.00 61.11
C HIS A 338 -5.79 -14.95 61.89
N LYS A 339 -6.92 -15.06 61.17
CA LYS A 339 -8.25 -15.12 61.78
C LYS A 339 -8.41 -16.33 62.70
N THR A 340 -8.01 -17.53 62.24
CA THR A 340 -8.06 -18.75 63.06
C THR A 340 -7.12 -18.70 64.26
N TRP A 341 -5.96 -18.07 64.10
CA TRP A 341 -5.05 -17.78 65.21
C TRP A 341 -5.69 -16.83 66.23
N LEU A 342 -6.29 -15.71 65.80
CA LEU A 342 -7.02 -14.77 66.67
C LEU A 342 -8.16 -15.47 67.41
N ASP A 343 -8.98 -16.27 66.73
CA ASP A 343 -10.06 -17.04 67.37
C ASP A 343 -9.53 -17.94 68.49
N THR A 344 -8.39 -18.59 68.28
CA THR A 344 -7.73 -19.45 69.28
C THR A 344 -7.21 -18.64 70.48
N LYS A 345 -6.60 -17.48 70.23
CA LYS A 345 -6.09 -16.61 71.31
C LYS A 345 -7.22 -15.94 72.10
N GLU A 346 -8.28 -15.49 71.43
CA GLU A 346 -9.48 -14.97 72.07
C GLU A 346 -10.12 -16.02 73.00
N LEU A 347 -10.21 -17.28 72.55
CA LEU A 347 -10.71 -18.38 73.38
C LEU A 347 -9.81 -18.63 74.60
N ALA A 348 -8.50 -18.58 74.42
CA ALA A 348 -7.53 -18.76 75.51
C ALA A 348 -7.66 -17.66 76.58
N VAL A 349 -7.86 -16.41 76.17
CA VAL A 349 -8.05 -15.26 77.08
C VAL A 349 -9.45 -15.26 77.70
N ALA A 350 -10.48 -15.70 76.97
CA ALA A 350 -11.85 -15.75 77.47
C ALA A 350 -12.06 -16.87 78.51
N LYS A 351 -11.18 -17.88 78.57
CA LYS A 351 -11.30 -19.02 79.49
C LYS A 351 -11.05 -18.58 80.94
N ARG A 352 -12.12 -18.17 81.62
CA ARG A 352 -12.08 -17.83 83.05
C ARG A 352 -12.02 -19.10 83.90
N GLN A 353 -10.90 -19.30 84.60
CA GLN A 353 -10.76 -20.34 85.63
C GLN A 353 -11.05 -19.73 87.01
N PRO A 354 -11.72 -20.45 87.93
CA PRO A 354 -11.93 -19.96 89.28
C PRO A 354 -10.59 -19.85 90.03
N LEU A 355 -10.20 -18.62 90.37
CA LEU A 355 -8.89 -18.30 90.97
C LEU A 355 -8.89 -18.54 92.50
N ASN A 356 -9.20 -19.77 92.90
CA ASN A 356 -9.42 -20.13 94.30
C ASN A 356 -8.12 -20.42 95.09
N THR A 357 -6.98 -20.51 94.41
CA THR A 357 -5.67 -20.76 95.02
C THR A 357 -4.58 -19.94 94.32
N LEU A 358 -3.52 -19.58 95.06
CA LEU A 358 -2.34 -18.88 94.51
C LEU A 358 -1.69 -19.66 93.35
N ALA A 359 -1.66 -21.00 93.43
CA ALA A 359 -1.11 -21.84 92.35
C ALA A 359 -1.89 -21.69 91.03
N VAL A 360 -3.23 -21.66 91.10
CA VAL A 360 -4.09 -21.46 89.93
C VAL A 360 -3.97 -20.03 89.38
N ALA A 361 -3.86 -19.02 90.25
CA ALA A 361 -3.63 -17.63 89.85
C ALA A 361 -2.27 -17.46 89.11
N ARG A 362 -1.20 -18.05 89.63
CA ARG A 362 0.12 -18.07 88.97
C ARG A 362 0.10 -18.81 87.63
N GLN A 363 -0.61 -19.93 87.55
CA GLN A 363 -0.75 -20.69 86.30
C GLN A 363 -1.50 -19.87 85.25
N CYS A 364 -2.62 -19.23 85.62
CA CYS A 364 -3.40 -18.38 84.72
C CYS A 364 -2.57 -17.16 84.26
N LEU A 365 -1.83 -16.52 85.17
CA LEU A 365 -0.89 -15.45 84.85
C LEU A 365 0.17 -15.91 83.83
N SER A 366 0.78 -17.07 84.02
CA SER A 366 1.76 -17.64 83.09
C SER A 366 1.17 -17.88 81.70
N GLN A 367 -0.05 -18.42 81.62
CA GLN A 367 -0.76 -18.66 80.36
C GLN A 367 -1.05 -17.35 79.61
N CYS A 368 -1.53 -16.32 80.32
CA CYS A 368 -1.73 -15.00 79.72
C CYS A 368 -0.40 -14.37 79.27
N GLN A 369 0.70 -14.58 80.00
CA GLN A 369 2.02 -14.09 79.60
C GLN A 369 2.54 -14.81 78.34
N GLU A 370 2.28 -16.10 78.19
CA GLU A 370 2.59 -16.86 76.97
C GLU A 370 1.79 -16.34 75.77
N VAL A 371 0.47 -16.14 75.93
CA VAL A 371 -0.37 -15.53 74.89
C VAL A 371 0.15 -14.14 74.51
N ASN A 372 0.62 -13.34 75.48
CA ASN A 372 1.14 -12.00 75.24
C ASN A 372 2.46 -12.01 74.45
N ARG A 373 3.34 -12.99 74.71
CA ARG A 373 4.56 -13.18 73.91
C ARG A 373 4.22 -13.57 72.47
N ASP A 374 3.21 -14.42 72.30
CA ASP A 374 2.77 -14.88 70.98
C ASP A 374 2.12 -13.77 70.14
N MET A 375 1.65 -12.67 70.74
CA MET A 375 1.07 -11.53 70.00
C MET A 375 2.04 -10.92 68.97
N ALA A 376 3.34 -10.98 69.23
CA ALA A 376 4.36 -10.55 68.27
C ALA A 376 4.30 -11.34 66.96
N SER A 377 3.92 -12.63 67.00
CA SER A 377 3.72 -13.44 65.79
C SER A 377 2.52 -12.95 64.97
N GLY A 378 1.44 -12.51 65.62
CA GLY A 378 0.29 -11.92 64.95
C GLY A 378 0.64 -10.60 64.26
N GLN A 379 1.42 -9.74 64.94
CA GLN A 379 1.94 -8.49 64.34
C GLN A 379 2.80 -8.76 63.10
N GLY A 380 3.63 -9.80 63.12
CA GLY A 380 4.40 -10.24 61.95
C GLY A 380 3.53 -10.64 60.76
N GLN A 381 2.42 -11.35 61.01
CA GLN A 381 1.47 -11.74 59.96
C GLN A 381 0.76 -10.53 59.34
N LEU A 382 0.33 -9.56 60.17
CA LEU A 382 -0.28 -8.31 59.68
C LEU A 382 0.70 -7.47 58.85
N ALA A 383 1.97 -7.40 59.28
CA ALA A 383 3.02 -6.71 58.53
C ALA A 383 3.27 -7.38 57.17
N GLU A 384 3.28 -8.71 57.11
CA GLU A 384 3.41 -9.46 55.86
C GLU A 384 2.20 -9.22 54.94
N MET A 385 0.98 -9.27 55.48
CA MET A 385 -0.25 -8.96 54.74
C MET A 385 -0.22 -7.53 54.16
N SER A 386 0.25 -6.55 54.94
CA SER A 386 0.43 -5.16 54.48
C SER A 386 1.42 -5.08 53.31
N GLY A 387 2.55 -5.80 53.39
CA GLY A 387 3.52 -5.90 52.29
C GLY A 387 2.93 -6.51 51.01
N LEU A 388 2.07 -7.53 51.14
CA LEU A 388 1.37 -8.13 50.01
C LEU A 388 0.37 -7.17 49.38
N VAL A 389 -0.39 -6.42 50.19
CA VAL A 389 -1.31 -5.39 49.69
C VAL A 389 -0.56 -4.33 48.88
N GLN A 390 0.60 -3.86 49.34
CA GLN A 390 1.43 -2.93 48.58
C GLN A 390 1.91 -3.52 47.25
N ARG A 391 2.28 -4.81 47.23
CA ARG A 391 2.69 -5.50 45.99
C ARG A 391 1.53 -5.58 45.00
N ILE A 392 0.32 -5.90 45.45
CA ILE A 392 -0.91 -5.95 44.64
C ILE A 392 -1.29 -4.55 44.12
N GLY A 393 -1.13 -3.50 44.92
CA GLY A 393 -1.51 -2.12 44.58
C GLY A 393 -0.75 -1.52 43.38
N ARG A 394 0.36 -2.16 42.98
CA ARG A 394 1.09 -1.81 41.75
C ARG A 394 0.26 -2.10 40.49
N SER A 395 -0.55 -3.17 40.51
CA SER A 395 -1.33 -3.58 39.35
C SER A 395 -2.84 -3.44 39.50
N CYS A 396 -3.39 -3.56 40.71
CA CYS A 396 -4.83 -3.62 40.93
C CYS A 396 -5.32 -2.64 41.99
N HIS A 397 -6.64 -2.46 42.08
CA HIS A 397 -7.26 -1.79 43.22
C HIS A 397 -7.20 -2.69 44.47
N VAL A 398 -6.90 -2.09 45.62
CA VAL A 398 -6.66 -2.81 46.88
C VAL A 398 -7.69 -2.53 47.98
N GLY A 399 -8.71 -1.72 47.70
CA GLY A 399 -9.71 -1.29 48.70
C GLY A 399 -10.29 -2.44 49.55
N PRO A 400 -10.84 -3.50 48.93
CA PRO A 400 -11.39 -4.64 49.68
C PRO A 400 -10.37 -5.39 50.54
N LEU A 401 -9.09 -5.37 50.15
CA LEU A 401 -8.02 -6.01 50.93
C LEU A 401 -7.58 -5.13 52.09
N LEU A 402 -7.53 -3.81 51.89
CA LEU A 402 -7.27 -2.85 52.96
C LEU A 402 -8.34 -2.93 54.04
N GLU A 403 -9.63 -2.99 53.66
CA GLU A 403 -10.72 -3.16 54.64
C GLU A 403 -10.58 -4.43 55.47
N LYS A 404 -10.16 -5.56 54.86
CA LYS A 404 -9.88 -6.82 55.56
C LYS A 404 -8.67 -6.70 56.50
N LEU A 405 -7.62 -6.02 56.05
CA LEU A 405 -6.42 -5.79 56.85
C LEU A 405 -6.75 -4.91 58.07
N ASP A 406 -7.43 -3.79 57.86
CA ASP A 406 -7.83 -2.85 58.92
C ASP A 406 -8.72 -3.54 59.96
N ALA A 407 -9.67 -4.37 59.51
CA ALA A 407 -10.53 -5.15 60.41
C ALA A 407 -9.74 -6.18 61.24
N ALA A 408 -8.74 -6.84 60.64
CA ALA A 408 -7.87 -7.78 61.33
C ALA A 408 -6.97 -7.07 62.35
N GLU A 409 -6.37 -5.94 61.97
CA GLU A 409 -5.55 -5.09 62.85
C GLU A 409 -6.35 -4.58 64.05
N GLU A 410 -7.57 -4.10 63.82
CA GLU A 410 -8.46 -3.63 64.89
C GLU A 410 -8.83 -4.77 65.85
N ARG A 411 -9.16 -5.94 65.32
CA ARG A 411 -9.49 -7.12 66.14
C ARG A 411 -8.30 -7.54 67.00
N GLN A 412 -7.10 -7.60 66.42
CA GLN A 412 -5.89 -7.92 67.19
C GLN A 412 -5.62 -6.86 68.26
N ARG A 413 -5.68 -5.56 67.92
CA ARG A 413 -5.47 -4.47 68.89
C ARG A 413 -6.43 -4.56 70.07
N ASN A 414 -7.69 -4.90 69.82
CA ASN A 414 -8.69 -5.12 70.88
C ASN A 414 -8.35 -6.32 71.77
N LEU A 415 -7.87 -7.43 71.20
CA LEU A 415 -7.40 -8.58 71.98
C LEU A 415 -6.16 -8.23 72.82
N GLU A 416 -5.18 -7.55 72.25
CA GLU A 416 -3.98 -7.08 72.96
C GLU A 416 -4.36 -6.17 74.14
N GLY A 417 -5.25 -5.21 73.92
CA GLY A 417 -5.73 -4.31 74.97
C GLY A 417 -6.41 -5.07 76.12
N ARG A 418 -7.28 -6.03 75.81
CA ARG A 418 -7.91 -6.90 76.82
C ARG A 418 -6.88 -7.76 77.57
N LEU A 419 -5.91 -8.31 76.86
CA LEU A 419 -4.88 -9.17 77.44
C LEU A 419 -3.98 -8.39 78.41
N VAL A 420 -3.59 -7.16 78.07
CA VAL A 420 -2.79 -6.29 78.95
C VAL A 420 -3.56 -5.97 80.23
N GLN A 421 -4.86 -5.68 80.14
CA GLN A 421 -5.71 -5.44 81.30
C GLN A 421 -5.81 -6.68 82.20
N GLU A 422 -6.11 -7.86 81.63
CA GLU A 422 -6.19 -9.12 82.38
C GLU A 422 -4.84 -9.49 83.01
N LEU A 423 -3.72 -9.24 82.32
CA LEU A 423 -2.38 -9.44 82.87
C LEU A 423 -2.10 -8.55 84.09
N ALA A 424 -2.43 -7.26 84.01
CA ALA A 424 -2.25 -6.34 85.13
C ALA A 424 -3.09 -6.79 86.35
N LEU A 425 -4.36 -7.14 86.13
CA LEU A 425 -5.25 -7.63 87.19
C LEU A 425 -4.75 -8.94 87.82
N LEU A 426 -4.25 -9.89 87.01
CA LEU A 426 -3.70 -11.15 87.51
C LEU A 426 -2.38 -10.95 88.26
N GLN A 427 -1.53 -10.02 87.83
CA GLN A 427 -0.30 -9.66 88.54
C GLN A 427 -0.63 -9.07 89.92
N GLU A 428 -1.51 -8.07 89.97
CA GLU A 428 -1.98 -7.47 91.22
C GLU A 428 -2.58 -8.53 92.16
N LEU A 429 -3.45 -9.40 91.63
CA LEU A 429 -4.05 -10.47 92.40
C LEU A 429 -2.98 -11.42 92.99
N VAL A 430 -2.04 -11.90 92.17
CA VAL A 430 -0.95 -12.79 92.64
C VAL A 430 -0.11 -12.10 93.72
N GLU A 431 0.22 -10.83 93.55
CA GLU A 431 0.96 -10.05 94.55
C GLU A 431 0.21 -9.95 95.88
N GLU A 432 -1.09 -9.67 95.84
CA GLU A 432 -1.94 -9.59 97.04
C GLU A 432 -2.06 -10.95 97.76
N TRP A 433 -2.22 -12.05 97.02
CA TRP A 433 -2.19 -13.40 97.59
C TRP A 433 -0.85 -13.70 98.26
N GLU A 434 0.28 -13.36 97.63
CA GLU A 434 1.61 -13.55 98.20
C GLU A 434 1.84 -12.71 99.45
N GLN A 435 1.30 -11.49 99.50
CA GLN A 435 1.32 -10.66 100.70
C GLN A 435 0.47 -11.28 101.82
N CYS A 436 -0.72 -11.80 101.50
CA CYS A 436 -1.57 -12.51 102.46
C CYS A 436 -0.84 -13.72 103.06
N GLU A 437 -0.23 -14.57 102.21
CA GLU A 437 0.55 -15.72 102.69
C GLU A 437 1.74 -15.30 103.55
N ARG A 438 2.45 -14.23 103.19
CA ARG A 438 3.55 -13.68 103.98
C ARG A 438 3.07 -13.21 105.35
N LYS A 439 1.95 -12.47 105.43
CA LYS A 439 1.34 -12.02 106.69
C LYS A 439 0.90 -13.19 107.56
N VAL A 440 0.25 -14.21 106.98
CA VAL A 440 -0.15 -15.44 107.70
C VAL A 440 1.09 -16.17 108.25
N ARG A 441 2.13 -16.35 107.44
CA ARG A 441 3.38 -16.96 107.90
C ARG A 441 4.02 -16.16 109.03
N TRP A 442 4.10 -14.84 108.88
CA TRP A 442 4.69 -13.95 109.90
C TRP A 442 3.91 -13.98 111.21
N THR A 443 2.58 -13.96 111.17
CA THR A 443 1.73 -14.08 112.36
C THR A 443 1.85 -15.44 113.04
N VAL A 444 1.93 -16.54 112.28
CA VAL A 444 2.16 -17.88 112.84
C VAL A 444 3.54 -17.97 113.50
N VAL A 445 4.59 -17.45 112.84
CA VAL A 445 5.96 -17.42 113.40
C VAL A 445 6.01 -16.52 114.64
N SER A 446 5.43 -15.32 114.58
CA SER A 446 5.34 -14.40 115.70
C SER A 446 4.61 -15.02 116.90
N ARG A 447 3.44 -15.66 116.68
CA ARG A 447 2.73 -16.39 117.75
C ARG A 447 3.56 -17.55 118.32
N ARG A 448 4.27 -18.31 117.48
CA ARG A 448 5.17 -19.38 117.95
C ARG A 448 6.33 -18.83 118.78
N LEU A 449 6.92 -17.69 118.38
CA LEU A 449 7.97 -17.02 119.13
C LEU A 449 7.44 -16.42 120.44
N SER A 450 6.23 -15.85 120.45
CA SER A 450 5.57 -15.37 121.69
C SER A 450 5.23 -16.52 122.64
N LEU A 451 4.74 -17.66 122.12
CA LEU A 451 4.50 -18.87 122.92
C LEU A 451 5.81 -19.47 123.45
N ALA A 452 6.86 -19.52 122.65
CA ALA A 452 8.18 -19.96 123.09
C ALA A 452 8.78 -19.00 124.15
N GLY A 453 8.57 -17.69 123.99
CA GLY A 453 8.96 -16.69 124.98
C GLY A 453 8.20 -16.83 126.30
N LEU A 454 6.88 -17.11 126.25
CA LEU A 454 6.07 -17.42 127.43
C LEU A 454 6.57 -18.68 128.14
N LEU A 455 6.84 -19.75 127.40
CA LEU A 455 7.38 -21.01 127.95
C LEU A 455 8.78 -20.82 128.56
N LEU A 456 9.62 -19.96 127.99
CA LEU A 456 10.93 -19.60 128.55
C LEU A 456 10.81 -18.76 129.83
N VAL A 457 9.84 -17.85 129.91
CA VAL A 457 9.53 -17.09 131.14
C VAL A 457 8.99 -18.01 132.24
N GLU A 458 8.17 -18.99 131.86
CA GLU A 458 7.62 -20.00 132.79
C GLU A 458 8.72 -20.97 133.28
N ALA A 459 9.64 -21.38 132.41
CA ALA A 459 10.83 -22.14 132.76
C ALA A 459 11.83 -21.34 133.62
N GLY A 460 11.99 -20.04 133.38
CA GLY A 460 12.83 -19.15 134.19
C GLY A 460 12.27 -18.85 135.58
N LYS A 461 10.94 -18.88 135.74
CA LYS A 461 10.30 -18.84 137.07
C LYS A 461 10.51 -20.13 137.86
N LEU A 462 10.67 -21.26 137.19
CA LEU A 462 10.95 -22.56 137.81
C LEU A 462 12.42 -22.72 138.25
N THR A 463 13.36 -21.96 137.69
CA THR A 463 14.78 -22.00 138.09
C THR A 463 15.15 -21.00 139.19
N LEU A 464 14.34 -19.97 139.45
CA LEU A 464 14.51 -19.04 140.58
C LEU A 464 13.92 -19.57 141.90
N PHE A 465 13.35 -20.78 141.90
CA PHE A 465 12.72 -21.43 143.05
C PHE A 465 13.44 -22.71 143.52
N ASN A 466 14.73 -22.85 143.19
CA ASN A 466 15.60 -23.90 143.73
C ASN A 466 16.82 -23.31 144.42
#